data_AF-A0A660DZ66-F1
#
_entry.id   AF-A0A660DZ66-F1
#
_cell.length_a   1.000
_cell.length_b   1.000
_cell.length_c   1.000
_cell.angle_alpha   90.00
_cell.angle_beta   90.00
_cell.angle_gamma   90.00
#
_symmetry.space_group_name_H-M   'P 1'
#
loop_
_entity.id
_entity.type
_entity.pdbx_description
1 polymer ?
#
loop_
_entity_poly.entity_id
_entity_poly.type
_entity_poly.pdbx_seq_one_letter_code
_entity_poly.pdbx_strand_id
1 'polypeptide(L)'
;MPPKPPRPKPVRRAVQKEILTKGRPASIAWLLIVACLTLGMHNATLIATGQVTKPGPSVTWLAWLVIVAFVVLVGGLIWLLPRLMTVWLWQWGVIIAQLALTVGVGTWLHGGQELLYMGMLPLMLIEGLNLVSDRWWVIVLIWLTYGAVWVSYGLNTNWTRMAVMIQASLFTAVVVIYYWRFYSHQVDERLKSVGGVTIGVQAIRSLNCS
;
A
#
# COMPACT_ATOMS: atom_id res chain seq x y z
N MET A 1 15.78 25.23 7.95
CA MET A 1 14.55 24.47 8.26
C MET A 1 13.80 24.24 6.95
N PRO A 2 13.51 22.99 6.55
CA PRO A 2 12.75 22.75 5.34
C PRO A 2 11.34 23.35 5.47
N PRO A 3 10.80 23.98 4.41
CA PRO A 3 9.49 24.62 4.46
C PRO A 3 8.41 23.58 4.72
N LYS A 4 7.55 23.87 5.70
CA LYS A 4 6.43 23.01 6.08
C LYS A 4 5.47 22.90 4.88
N PRO A 5 5.18 21.70 4.36
CA PRO A 5 4.32 21.57 3.19
C PRO A 5 2.92 22.14 3.49
N PRO A 6 2.29 22.82 2.52
CA PRO A 6 1.00 23.47 2.72
C PRO A 6 -0.05 22.45 3.15
N ARG A 7 -0.79 22.75 4.23
CA ARG A 7 -1.86 21.86 4.71
C ARG A 7 -2.87 21.68 3.58
N PRO A 8 -3.28 20.44 3.25
CA PRO A 8 -4.30 20.21 2.24
C PRO A 8 -5.61 20.88 2.68
N LYS A 9 -6.29 21.53 1.73
CA LYS A 9 -7.59 22.15 1.92
C LYS A 9 -8.57 21.16 2.58
N PRO A 10 -9.51 21.61 3.44
CA PRO A 10 -10.39 20.72 4.21
C PRO A 10 -11.17 19.72 3.33
N VAL A 11 -11.61 20.14 2.14
CA VAL A 11 -12.26 19.27 1.15
C VAL A 11 -11.36 18.12 0.70
N ARG A 12 -10.06 18.37 0.47
CA ARG A 12 -9.08 17.35 0.05
C ARG A 12 -8.84 16.29 1.14
N ARG A 13 -8.88 16.67 2.42
CA ARG A 13 -8.79 15.71 3.53
C ARG A 13 -10.03 14.82 3.64
N ALA A 14 -11.21 15.37 3.39
CA ALA A 14 -12.45 14.61 3.36
C ALA A 14 -12.44 13.57 2.23
N VAL A 15 -12.04 13.97 1.01
CA VAL A 15 -11.81 13.07 -0.14
C VAL A 15 -10.87 11.92 0.25
N GLN A 16 -9.68 12.24 0.78
CA GLN A 16 -8.68 11.24 1.15
C GLN A 16 -9.20 10.25 2.19
N LYS A 17 -9.88 10.75 3.22
CA LYS A 17 -10.45 9.91 4.29
C LYS A 17 -11.56 9.00 3.75
N GLU A 18 -12.39 9.50 2.84
CA GLU A 18 -13.45 8.72 2.21
C GLU A 18 -12.87 7.59 1.35
N ILE A 19 -11.88 7.89 0.50
CA ILE A 19 -11.18 6.89 -0.33
C ILE A 19 -10.55 5.81 0.55
N LEU A 20 -9.81 6.18 1.59
CA LEU A 20 -9.21 5.23 2.54
C LEU A 20 -10.25 4.42 3.31
N THR A 21 -11.43 5.00 3.58
CA THR A 21 -12.48 4.29 4.33
C THR A 21 -13.22 3.29 3.46
N LYS A 22 -13.54 3.66 2.23
CA LYS A 22 -14.24 2.78 1.27
C LYS A 22 -13.32 1.73 0.65
N GLY A 23 -12.04 2.04 0.46
CA GLY A 23 -11.04 1.13 -0.11
C GLY A 23 -10.47 0.10 0.87
N ARG A 24 -10.70 0.27 2.18
CA ARG A 24 -10.22 -0.63 3.24
C ARG A 24 -10.54 -2.12 3.01
N PRO A 25 -11.80 -2.54 2.77
CA PRO A 25 -12.13 -3.96 2.58
C PRO A 25 -11.41 -4.55 1.35
N ALA A 26 -11.31 -3.80 0.25
CA ALA A 26 -10.58 -4.23 -0.94
C ALA A 26 -9.07 -4.38 -0.66
N SER A 27 -8.50 -3.46 0.11
CA SER A 27 -7.08 -3.48 0.50
C SER A 27 -6.76 -4.70 1.39
N ILE A 28 -7.63 -4.99 2.36
CA ILE A 28 -7.50 -6.17 3.23
C ILE A 28 -7.66 -7.47 2.42
N ALA A 29 -8.66 -7.54 1.54
CA ALA A 29 -8.86 -8.70 0.67
C ALA A 29 -7.63 -8.94 -0.22
N TRP A 30 -7.06 -7.88 -0.79
CA TRP A 30 -5.84 -7.97 -1.59
C TRP A 30 -4.64 -8.45 -0.77
N LEU A 31 -4.45 -7.91 0.44
CA LEU A 31 -3.40 -8.36 1.37
C LEU A 31 -3.50 -9.87 1.65
N LEU A 32 -4.72 -10.39 1.86
CA LEU A 32 -4.96 -11.82 2.07
C LEU A 32 -4.59 -12.65 0.84
N ILE A 33 -4.98 -12.20 -0.36
CA ILE A 33 -4.62 -12.89 -1.62
C ILE A 33 -3.10 -12.95 -1.77
N VAL A 34 -2.42 -11.81 -1.59
CA VAL A 34 -0.95 -11.73 -1.69
C VAL A 34 -0.28 -12.63 -0.66
N ALA A 35 -0.75 -12.64 0.58
CA ALA A 35 -0.22 -13.49 1.64
C ALA A 35 -0.36 -14.99 1.29
N CYS A 36 -1.53 -15.41 0.81
CA CYS A 36 -1.78 -16.78 0.38
C CYS A 36 -0.88 -17.20 -0.80
N LEU A 37 -0.77 -16.36 -1.83
CA LEU A 37 0.07 -16.64 -3.00
C LEU A 37 1.55 -16.72 -2.63
N THR A 38 2.02 -15.78 -1.81
CA THR A 38 3.39 -15.73 -1.28
C THR A 38 3.73 -17.00 -0.52
N LEU A 39 2.86 -17.43 0.38
CA LEU A 39 3.06 -18.61 1.20
C LEU A 39 2.98 -19.90 0.38
N GLY A 40 2.07 -19.97 -0.59
CA GLY A 40 1.98 -21.08 -1.54
C GLY A 40 3.28 -21.25 -2.33
N MET A 41 3.84 -20.16 -2.86
CA MET A 41 5.10 -20.19 -3.60
C MET A 41 6.31 -20.52 -2.71
N HIS A 42 6.34 -19.99 -1.49
CA HIS A 42 7.36 -20.36 -0.50
C HIS A 42 7.35 -21.87 -0.24
N ASN A 43 6.18 -22.45 0.03
CA ASN A 43 6.04 -23.89 0.26
C ASN A 43 6.43 -24.72 -0.98
N ALA A 44 6.00 -24.30 -2.17
CA ALA A 44 6.39 -24.96 -3.43
C ALA A 44 7.92 -24.95 -3.64
N THR A 45 8.58 -23.84 -3.29
CA THR A 45 10.03 -23.72 -3.38
C THR A 45 10.75 -24.64 -2.40
N LEU A 46 10.25 -24.75 -1.15
CA LEU A 46 10.80 -25.68 -0.15
C LEU A 46 10.67 -27.14 -0.61
N ILE A 47 9.53 -27.50 -1.21
CA ILE A 47 9.30 -28.85 -1.77
C ILE A 47 10.27 -29.11 -2.93
N ALA A 48 10.37 -28.18 -3.88
CA ALA A 48 11.24 -28.32 -5.05
C ALA A 48 12.74 -28.39 -4.69
N THR A 49 13.15 -27.74 -3.60
CA THR A 49 14.54 -27.76 -3.11
C THR A 49 14.85 -28.93 -2.17
N GLY A 50 13.87 -29.81 -1.92
CA GLY A 50 14.04 -31.01 -1.08
C GLY A 50 14.20 -30.72 0.41
N GLN A 51 14.01 -29.47 0.85
CA GLN A 51 14.20 -29.05 2.25
C GLN A 51 13.10 -29.56 3.19
N VAL A 52 12.02 -30.13 2.67
CA VAL A 52 10.89 -30.69 3.45
C VAL A 52 11.18 -32.09 4.01
N THR A 53 12.33 -32.70 3.69
CA THR A 53 12.61 -34.11 4.04
C THR A 53 13.19 -34.35 5.45
N LYS A 54 13.44 -33.33 6.28
CA LYS A 54 13.96 -33.51 7.65
C LYS A 54 12.88 -33.25 8.72
N PRO A 55 12.65 -34.19 9.65
CA PRO A 55 11.63 -34.05 10.70
C PRO A 55 12.17 -33.17 11.84
N GLY A 56 12.09 -31.86 11.66
CA GLY A 56 12.14 -30.87 12.73
C GLY A 56 10.84 -30.06 12.73
N PRO A 57 10.60 -29.11 13.66
CA PRO A 57 9.50 -28.17 13.53
C PRO A 57 9.58 -27.55 12.14
N SER A 58 8.66 -27.93 11.26
CA SER A 58 8.85 -27.75 9.83
C SER A 58 8.96 -26.25 9.56
N VAL A 59 9.97 -25.82 8.80
CA VAL A 59 10.21 -24.42 8.44
C VAL A 59 8.93 -23.72 7.95
N THR A 60 8.00 -24.51 7.41
CA THR A 60 6.63 -24.14 7.03
C THR A 60 5.78 -23.58 8.18
N TRP A 61 5.78 -24.15 9.39
CA TRP A 61 4.92 -23.69 10.50
C TRP A 61 5.31 -22.27 10.96
N LEU A 62 6.62 -22.01 11.02
CA LEU A 62 7.16 -20.70 11.35
C LEU A 62 6.79 -19.69 10.25
N ALA A 63 6.80 -20.11 8.98
CA ALA A 63 6.39 -19.25 7.87
C ALA A 63 4.92 -18.87 7.93
N TRP A 64 4.04 -19.81 8.33
CA TRP A 64 2.64 -19.50 8.62
C TRP A 64 2.50 -18.44 9.70
N LEU A 65 3.20 -18.60 10.84
CA LEU A 65 3.15 -17.60 11.91
C LEU A 65 3.63 -16.22 11.45
N VAL A 66 4.75 -16.16 10.73
CA VAL A 66 5.31 -14.90 10.22
C VAL A 66 4.35 -14.22 9.25
N ILE A 67 3.73 -14.98 8.33
CA ILE A 67 2.74 -14.45 7.39
C ILE A 67 1.46 -13.98 8.12
N VAL A 68 0.97 -14.74 9.09
CA VAL A 68 -0.21 -14.34 9.89
C VAL A 68 0.10 -13.06 10.67
N ALA A 69 1.25 -12.98 11.33
CA ALA A 69 1.69 -11.78 12.03
C ALA A 69 1.81 -10.59 11.07
N PHE A 70 2.38 -10.80 9.89
CA PHE A 70 2.47 -9.78 8.84
C PHE A 70 1.10 -9.27 8.41
N VAL A 71 0.15 -10.17 8.11
CA VAL A 71 -1.22 -9.79 7.71
C VAL A 71 -1.93 -9.02 8.83
N VAL A 72 -1.78 -9.45 10.08
CA VAL A 72 -2.38 -8.76 11.23
C VAL A 72 -1.76 -7.37 11.42
N LEU A 73 -0.43 -7.24 11.33
CA LEU A 73 0.26 -5.96 11.49
C LEU A 73 -0.08 -4.99 10.36
N VAL A 74 0.04 -5.42 9.10
CA VAL A 74 -0.28 -4.59 7.94
C VAL A 74 -1.77 -4.29 7.89
N GLY A 75 -2.63 -5.29 8.08
CA GLY A 75 -4.09 -5.10 8.13
C GLY A 75 -4.53 -4.16 9.26
N GLY A 76 -3.88 -4.24 10.43
CA GLY A 76 -4.07 -3.30 11.53
C GLY A 76 -3.67 -1.87 11.17
N LEU A 77 -2.52 -1.69 10.49
CA LEU A 77 -2.10 -0.39 9.97
C LEU A 77 -3.11 0.15 8.95
N ILE A 78 -3.59 -0.69 8.03
CA ILE A 78 -4.63 -0.35 7.04
C ILE A 78 -5.90 0.15 7.73
N TRP A 79 -6.27 -0.50 8.83
CA TRP A 79 -7.45 -0.14 9.59
C TRP A 79 -7.31 1.20 10.34
N LEU A 80 -6.10 1.50 10.85
CA LEU A 80 -5.78 2.71 11.61
C LEU A 80 -5.46 3.94 10.76
N LEU A 81 -5.08 3.77 9.49
CA LEU A 81 -4.74 4.85 8.52
C LEU A 81 -5.63 6.10 8.61
N PRO A 82 -6.97 6.01 8.52
CA PRO A 82 -7.83 7.19 8.52
C PRO A 82 -7.94 7.90 9.88
N ARG A 83 -7.56 7.26 10.99
CA ARG A 83 -7.42 7.93 12.29
C ARG A 83 -6.08 8.67 12.40
N LEU A 84 -5.05 8.12 11.77
CA LEU A 84 -3.68 8.63 11.80
C LEU A 84 -3.44 9.80 10.81
N MET A 85 -4.40 10.08 9.92
CA MET A 85 -4.36 11.25 9.02
C MET A 85 -4.21 12.61 9.73
N THR A 86 -4.45 12.67 11.04
CA THR A 86 -4.44 13.92 11.82
C THR A 86 -3.02 14.46 12.05
N VAL A 87 -2.00 13.59 12.10
CA VAL A 87 -0.62 13.95 12.45
C VAL A 87 0.35 13.62 11.31
N TRP A 88 1.04 14.64 10.78
CA TRP A 88 1.95 14.52 9.64
C TRP A 88 3.06 13.46 9.84
N LEU A 89 3.71 13.43 11.00
CA LEU A 89 4.79 12.46 11.27
C LEU A 89 4.30 11.01 11.26
N TRP A 90 3.07 10.77 11.72
CA TRP A 90 2.48 9.44 11.76
C TRP A 90 2.13 8.92 10.36
N GLN A 91 1.82 9.82 9.41
CA GLN A 91 1.58 9.44 8.01
C GLN A 91 2.82 8.79 7.39
N TRP A 92 3.99 9.42 7.56
CA TRP A 92 5.26 8.86 7.08
C TRP A 92 5.67 7.62 7.86
N GLY A 93 5.45 7.60 9.17
CA GLY A 93 5.74 6.44 10.02
C GLY A 93 5.01 5.18 9.56
N VAL A 94 3.75 5.29 9.15
CA VAL A 94 2.98 4.14 8.64
C VAL A 94 3.56 3.60 7.33
N ILE A 95 3.89 4.48 6.38
CA ILE A 95 4.48 4.07 5.09
C ILE A 95 5.84 3.38 5.33
N ILE A 96 6.69 3.98 6.16
CA ILE A 96 8.01 3.42 6.50
C ILE A 96 7.87 2.08 7.22
N ALA A 97 6.93 1.97 8.18
CA ALA A 97 6.68 0.72 8.90
C ALA A 97 6.21 -0.39 7.95
N GLN A 98 5.28 -0.09 7.03
CA GLN A 98 4.84 -1.07 6.03
C GLN A 98 5.98 -1.49 5.11
N LEU A 99 6.79 -0.55 4.61
CA LEU A 99 7.96 -0.85 3.80
C LEU A 99 8.94 -1.76 4.55
N ALA A 100 9.27 -1.43 5.80
CA ALA A 100 10.18 -2.22 6.63
C ALA A 100 9.63 -3.63 6.90
N LEU A 101 8.35 -3.75 7.23
CA LEU A 101 7.69 -5.04 7.44
C LEU A 101 7.70 -5.89 6.17
N THR A 102 7.32 -5.32 5.03
CA THR A 102 7.31 -6.02 3.76
C THR A 102 8.71 -6.48 3.38
N VAL A 103 9.71 -5.59 3.42
CA VAL A 103 11.11 -5.93 3.11
C VAL A 103 11.60 -7.05 4.02
N GLY A 104 11.45 -6.90 5.35
CA GLY A 104 11.93 -7.87 6.33
C GLY A 104 11.30 -9.26 6.18
N VAL A 105 9.98 -9.31 5.99
CA VAL A 105 9.26 -10.58 5.76
C VAL A 105 9.65 -11.18 4.41
N GLY A 106 9.78 -10.37 3.36
CA GLY A 106 10.20 -10.82 2.04
C GLY A 106 11.60 -11.44 2.06
N THR A 107 12.58 -10.79 2.71
CA THR A 107 13.95 -11.31 2.84
C THR A 107 14.00 -12.63 3.61
N TRP A 108 13.05 -12.84 4.53
CA TRP A 108 12.98 -14.08 5.29
C TRP A 108 12.38 -15.23 4.45
N LEU A 109 11.43 -14.94 3.55
CA LEU A 109 10.69 -15.94 2.78
C LEU A 109 11.41 -16.50 1.54
N HIS A 110 12.52 -15.92 1.07
CA HIS A 110 13.37 -16.38 -0.05
C HIS A 110 12.63 -16.77 -1.37
N GLY A 111 11.84 -17.84 -1.41
CA GLY A 111 11.01 -18.27 -2.55
C GLY A 111 9.67 -17.54 -2.71
N GLY A 112 9.09 -17.00 -1.64
CA GLY A 112 7.85 -16.19 -1.71
C GLY A 112 8.10 -14.68 -1.91
N GLN A 113 9.35 -14.26 -1.79
CA GLN A 113 9.78 -12.87 -1.71
C GLN A 113 9.28 -12.00 -2.88
N GLU A 114 9.40 -12.52 -4.10
CA GLU A 114 9.02 -11.84 -5.34
C GLU A 114 7.53 -11.47 -5.36
N LEU A 115 6.66 -12.45 -5.05
CA LEU A 115 5.21 -12.27 -5.01
C LEU A 115 4.79 -11.31 -3.91
N LEU A 116 5.45 -11.36 -2.75
CA LEU A 116 5.15 -10.43 -1.66
C LEU A 116 5.44 -9.00 -2.09
N TYR A 117 6.62 -8.74 -2.65
CA TYR A 117 6.99 -7.40 -3.08
C TYR A 117 6.07 -6.88 -4.18
N MET A 118 5.86 -7.67 -5.23
CA MET A 118 4.94 -7.30 -6.32
C MET A 118 3.52 -7.05 -5.83
N GLY A 119 3.02 -7.95 -4.96
CA GLY A 119 1.67 -7.87 -4.43
C GLY A 119 1.46 -6.71 -3.47
N MET A 120 2.48 -6.32 -2.71
CA MET A 120 2.40 -5.20 -1.76
C MET A 120 2.55 -3.83 -2.41
N LEU A 121 3.21 -3.75 -3.57
CA LEU A 121 3.42 -2.50 -4.31
C LEU A 121 2.11 -1.72 -4.60
N PRO A 122 1.03 -2.32 -5.14
CA PRO A 122 -0.23 -1.61 -5.37
C PRO A 122 -0.87 -1.10 -4.07
N LEU A 123 -0.79 -1.87 -2.98
CA LEU A 123 -1.29 -1.46 -1.66
C LEU A 123 -0.55 -0.21 -1.17
N MET A 124 0.79 -0.25 -1.17
CA MET A 124 1.62 0.86 -0.70
C MET A 124 1.43 2.12 -1.53
N LEU A 125 1.25 1.98 -2.85
CA LEU A 125 0.97 3.12 -3.73
C LEU A 125 -0.39 3.74 -3.41
N ILE A 126 -1.47 2.93 -3.33
CA ILE A 126 -2.81 3.45 -3.04
C ILE A 126 -2.84 4.12 -1.66
N GLU A 127 -2.27 3.48 -0.64
CA GLU A 127 -2.27 4.01 0.71
C GLU A 127 -1.42 5.27 0.81
N GLY A 128 -0.18 5.23 0.31
CA GLY A 128 0.73 6.36 0.36
C GLY A 128 0.21 7.59 -0.39
N LEU A 129 -0.35 7.42 -1.60
CA LEU A 129 -0.89 8.52 -2.40
C LEU A 129 -2.11 9.20 -1.75
N ASN A 130 -2.85 8.45 -0.93
CA ASN A 130 -4.02 8.96 -0.22
C ASN A 130 -3.69 9.50 1.17
N LEU A 131 -2.66 8.96 1.84
CA LEU A 131 -2.29 9.34 3.20
C LEU A 131 -1.46 10.63 3.25
N VAL A 132 -0.50 10.78 2.34
CA VAL A 132 0.45 11.90 2.34
C VAL A 132 0.05 12.97 1.32
N SER A 133 0.20 14.23 1.71
CA SER A 133 -0.17 15.36 0.84
C SER A 133 0.77 15.54 -0.36
N ASP A 134 2.04 15.22 -0.14
CA ASP A 134 3.12 15.32 -1.11
C ASP A 134 3.40 13.96 -1.77
N ARG A 135 2.67 13.72 -2.85
CA ARG A 135 2.56 12.42 -3.51
C ARG A 135 3.84 12.02 -4.25
N TRP A 136 4.60 13.02 -4.71
CA TRP A 136 5.85 12.78 -5.44
C TRP A 136 6.88 12.08 -4.56
N TRP A 137 7.05 12.57 -3.32
CA TRP A 137 7.96 11.96 -2.36
C TRP A 137 7.57 10.56 -1.93
N VAL A 138 6.27 10.25 -1.88
CA VAL A 138 5.79 8.87 -1.65
C VAL A 138 6.21 7.95 -2.77
N ILE A 139 5.97 8.36 -4.03
CA ILE A 139 6.36 7.58 -5.21
C ILE A 139 7.86 7.34 -5.20
N VAL A 140 8.66 8.40 -4.99
CA VAL A 140 10.12 8.30 -4.92
C VAL A 140 10.57 7.36 -3.79
N LEU A 141 9.99 7.48 -2.59
CA LEU A 141 10.34 6.61 -1.46
C LEU A 141 10.07 5.14 -1.76
N ILE A 142 8.88 4.81 -2.29
CA ILE A 142 8.52 3.43 -2.63
C ILE A 142 9.47 2.90 -3.71
N TRP A 143 9.73 3.69 -4.76
CA TRP A 143 10.63 3.28 -5.85
C TRP A 143 12.08 3.13 -5.42
N LEU A 144 12.59 3.97 -4.53
CA LEU A 144 13.94 3.82 -4.00
C LEU A 144 14.07 2.54 -3.17
N THR A 145 13.10 2.26 -2.30
CA THR A 145 13.11 1.04 -1.48
C THR A 145 13.00 -0.20 -2.34
N TYR A 146 12.02 -0.24 -3.25
CA TYR A 146 11.85 -1.38 -4.16
C TYR A 146 13.02 -1.51 -5.15
N GLY A 147 13.55 -0.41 -5.64
CA GLY A 147 14.74 -0.39 -6.49
C GLY A 147 15.95 -1.01 -5.79
N ALA A 148 16.22 -0.63 -4.54
CA ALA A 148 17.29 -1.22 -3.74
C ALA A 148 17.09 -2.73 -3.53
N VAL A 149 15.86 -3.15 -3.25
CA VAL A 149 15.47 -4.56 -3.11
C VAL A 149 15.70 -5.34 -4.41
N TRP A 150 15.27 -4.79 -5.55
CA TRP A 150 15.44 -5.45 -6.85
C TRP A 150 16.90 -5.52 -7.28
N VAL A 151 17.68 -4.46 -7.09
CA VAL A 151 19.12 -4.47 -7.37
C VAL A 151 19.83 -5.51 -6.50
N SER A 152 19.54 -5.53 -5.20
CA SER A 152 20.08 -6.54 -4.29
C SER A 152 19.69 -7.97 -4.71
N TYR A 153 18.43 -8.17 -5.12
CA TYR A 153 17.95 -9.46 -5.61
C TYR A 153 18.66 -9.89 -6.91
N GLY A 154 18.80 -8.98 -7.88
CA GLY A 154 19.45 -9.24 -9.16
C GLY A 154 20.94 -9.57 -9.03
N LEU A 155 21.63 -8.91 -8.10
CA LEU A 155 23.03 -9.21 -7.78
C LEU A 155 23.21 -10.62 -7.18
N ASN A 156 22.21 -11.14 -6.48
CA ASN A 156 22.27 -12.44 -5.80
C ASN A 156 21.68 -13.61 -6.61
N THR A 157 20.92 -13.35 -7.68
CA THR A 157 20.13 -14.40 -8.36
C THR A 157 20.35 -14.42 -9.87
N ASN A 158 19.53 -13.70 -10.63
CA ASN A 158 19.57 -13.66 -12.09
C ASN A 158 19.00 -12.32 -12.60
N TRP A 159 19.78 -11.65 -13.45
CA TRP A 159 19.41 -10.39 -14.11
C TRP A 159 18.12 -10.48 -14.93
N THR A 160 17.83 -11.61 -15.57
CA THR A 160 16.59 -11.80 -16.35
C THR A 160 15.36 -11.80 -15.45
N ARG A 161 15.44 -12.48 -14.29
CA ARG A 161 14.33 -12.45 -13.31
C ARG A 161 14.14 -11.04 -12.76
N MET A 162 15.22 -10.35 -12.41
CA MET A 162 15.17 -8.97 -11.97
C MET A 162 14.49 -8.05 -13.02
N ALA A 163 14.84 -8.19 -14.30
CA ALA A 163 14.26 -7.38 -15.37
C ALA A 163 12.74 -7.60 -15.50
N VAL A 164 12.28 -8.85 -15.46
CA VAL A 164 10.85 -9.19 -15.46
C VAL A 164 10.15 -8.60 -14.24
N MET A 165 10.80 -8.65 -13.08
CA MET A 165 10.25 -8.10 -11.83
C MET A 165 10.08 -6.59 -11.87
N ILE A 166 11.08 -5.88 -12.41
CA ILE A 166 11.04 -4.43 -12.62
C ILE A 166 9.93 -4.08 -13.63
N GLN A 167 9.83 -4.80 -14.75
CA GLN A 167 8.82 -4.56 -15.78
C GLN A 167 7.39 -4.73 -15.21
N ALA A 168 7.13 -5.82 -14.50
CA ALA A 168 5.82 -6.06 -13.87
C ALA A 168 5.51 -5.05 -12.74
N SER A 169 6.52 -4.62 -11.98
CA SER A 169 6.38 -3.55 -10.97
C SER A 169 6.03 -2.20 -11.63
N LEU A 170 6.70 -1.85 -12.73
CA LEU A 170 6.42 -0.63 -13.50
C LEU A 170 5.01 -0.65 -14.07
N PHE A 171 4.63 -1.75 -14.72
CA PHE A 171 3.28 -1.93 -15.26
C PHE A 171 2.22 -1.76 -14.16
N THR A 172 2.38 -2.45 -13.03
CA THR A 172 1.46 -2.35 -11.90
C THR A 172 1.39 -0.94 -11.35
N ALA A 173 2.53 -0.26 -11.19
CA ALA A 173 2.57 1.11 -10.69
C ALA A 173 1.83 2.08 -11.62
N VAL A 174 2.04 1.96 -12.94
CA VAL A 174 1.36 2.80 -13.94
C VAL A 174 -0.16 2.60 -13.87
N VAL A 175 -0.62 1.35 -13.84
CA VAL A 175 -2.04 1.01 -13.73
C VAL A 175 -2.64 1.60 -12.45
N VAL A 176 -1.99 1.40 -11.30
CA VAL A 176 -2.47 1.90 -10.01
C VAL A 176 -2.54 3.42 -9.98
N ILE A 177 -1.49 4.12 -10.45
CA ILE A 177 -1.46 5.57 -10.48
C ILE A 177 -2.55 6.12 -11.41
N TYR A 178 -2.76 5.49 -12.56
CA TYR A 178 -3.80 5.87 -13.51
C TYR A 178 -5.20 5.75 -12.88
N TYR A 179 -5.55 4.59 -12.34
CA TYR A 179 -6.85 4.36 -11.71
C TYR A 179 -7.07 5.24 -10.48
N TRP A 180 -6.03 5.42 -9.67
CA TRP A 180 -6.08 6.31 -8.52
C TRP A 180 -6.37 7.76 -8.93
N ARG A 181 -5.73 8.25 -10.00
CA ARG A 181 -5.96 9.60 -10.53
C ARG A 181 -7.41 9.76 -10.96
N PHE A 182 -7.93 8.80 -11.72
CA PHE A 182 -9.32 8.78 -12.18
C PHE A 182 -10.32 8.75 -11.01
N TYR A 183 -10.13 7.86 -10.04
CA TYR A 183 -11.01 7.77 -8.87
C TYR A 183 -10.97 9.03 -8.01
N SER A 184 -9.79 9.60 -7.80
CA SER A 184 -9.64 10.84 -7.02
C SER A 184 -10.37 12.02 -7.66
N HIS A 185 -10.43 12.07 -9.00
CA HIS A 185 -11.16 13.09 -9.73
C HIS A 185 -12.67 12.97 -9.50
N GLN A 186 -13.21 11.75 -9.63
CA GLN A 186 -14.65 11.50 -9.42
C GLN A 186 -15.11 11.85 -8.00
N VAL A 187 -14.29 11.54 -6.99
CA VAL A 187 -14.63 11.87 -5.60
C VAL A 187 -14.58 13.38 -5.35
N ASP A 188 -13.61 14.09 -5.96
CA ASP A 188 -13.53 15.55 -5.87
C ASP A 188 -14.73 16.23 -6.54
N GLU A 189 -15.19 15.74 -7.70
CA GLU A 189 -16.40 16.24 -8.37
C GLU A 189 -17.67 16.00 -7.54
N ARG A 190 -17.83 14.82 -6.94
CA ARG A 190 -18.96 14.52 -6.05
C ARG A 190 -18.98 15.41 -4.81
N LEU A 191 -17.83 15.70 -4.21
CA LEU A 191 -17.77 16.53 -3.02
C LEU A 191 -17.97 18.02 -3.34
N LYS A 192 -17.54 18.47 -4.52
CA LYS A 192 -17.86 19.81 -5.03
C LYS A 192 -19.35 19.98 -5.30
N SER A 193 -20.01 18.99 -5.89
CA SER A 193 -21.46 19.06 -6.13
C SER A 193 -22.27 19.06 -4.83
N VAL A 194 -21.91 18.22 -3.85
CA VAL A 194 -22.55 18.21 -2.52
C VAL A 194 -22.31 19.51 -1.75
N GLY A 195 -21.08 20.06 -1.81
CA GLY A 195 -20.76 21.36 -1.23
C GLY A 195 -21.55 22.51 -1.86
N GLY A 196 -21.74 22.49 -3.19
CA GLY A 196 -22.57 23.44 -3.91
C GLY A 196 -24.05 23.35 -3.54
N VAL A 197 -24.59 22.14 -3.37
CA VAL A 197 -25.98 21.93 -2.90
C VAL A 197 -26.18 22.46 -1.48
N THR A 198 -25.21 22.26 -0.58
CA THR A 198 -25.33 22.72 0.81
C THR A 198 -25.30 24.25 0.92
N ILE A 199 -24.45 24.91 0.12
CA ILE A 199 -24.41 26.38 0.02
C ILE A 199 -25.69 26.91 -0.64
N GLY A 200 -26.19 26.24 -1.70
CA GLY A 200 -27.45 26.60 -2.35
C GLY A 200 -28.66 26.50 -1.42
N VAL A 201 -28.75 25.43 -0.62
CA VAL A 201 -29.83 25.25 0.36
C VAL A 201 -29.76 26.27 1.51
N GLN A 202 -28.56 26.64 1.97
CA GLN A 202 -28.40 27.72 2.95
C GLN A 202 -28.76 29.10 2.37
N ALA A 203 -28.38 29.38 1.12
CA ALA A 203 -28.73 30.62 0.44
C ALA A 203 -30.25 30.75 0.23
N ILE A 204 -30.91 29.67 -0.21
CA ILE A 204 -32.38 29.63 -0.38
C ILE A 204 -33.09 29.77 0.98
N ARG A 205 -32.58 29.16 2.06
CA ARG A 205 -33.13 29.38 3.41
C ARG A 205 -32.96 30.82 3.90
N SER A 206 -31.83 31.46 3.60
CA SER A 206 -31.62 32.88 3.98
C SER A 206 -32.55 33.83 3.23
N LEU A 207 -32.89 33.50 1.98
CA LEU A 207 -33.84 34.27 1.16
C LEU A 207 -35.30 34.09 1.60
N ASN A 208 -35.68 32.93 2.12
CA ASN A 208 -37.03 32.67 2.63
C ASN A 208 -37.26 33.15 4.09
N CYS A 209 -36.25 33.72 4.75
CA CYS A 209 -36.36 34.31 6.08
C CYS A 209 -36.26 35.85 6.07
N SER A 210 -36.32 36.47 4.89
CA SER A 210 -36.44 37.93 4.70
C SER A 210 -37.85 38.27 4.21
#